data_AF-A0A5B8V031-F1
#
_entry.id   AF-A0A5B8V031-F1
#
_cell.length_a   1.000
_cell.length_b   1.000
_cell.length_c   1.000
_cell.angle_alpha   90.00
_cell.angle_beta   90.00
_cell.angle_gamma   90.00
#
_symmetry.space_group_name_H-M   'P 1'
#
loop_
_entity.id
_entity.type
_entity.pdbx_description
1 polymer ?
#
loop_
_entity_poly.entity_id
_entity_poly.type
_entity_poly.pdbx_seq_one_letter_code
_entity_poly.pdbx_strand_id
1 'polypeptide(L)'
;MRKAYFFILFLTVVCLTSCVDVEEHYDFKADGSCKVAYTFDMGKAMSVLMNLMPDSIKATPQFSMVKDTTLNFYSAMPDSTQQKMTLEQTNLAKSSNLSVRMNLPKSEMKVSISHQAKDAADLQYYLRNISKIESESNLNSVSKNKSDVKGFDAQQLISGQDYYAYEVTPHKFYRVIDKAKFNAFLKKAQSTLAMAKAMLIDMPYKVVLNFAKPVKKVNNPRALVSADRKRVTLQTNMDEIIKDPSVMNLKIDF
;
A
#
# COMPACT_ATOMS: atom_id res chain seq x y z
N MET A 1 35.77 -12.12 -25.19
CA MET A 1 35.63 -12.01 -23.72
C MET A 1 35.05 -10.66 -23.25
N ARG A 2 35.51 -9.50 -23.73
CA ARG A 2 34.95 -8.16 -23.36
C ARG A 2 33.43 -7.98 -23.53
N LYS A 3 32.81 -8.62 -24.53
CA LYS A 3 31.36 -8.52 -24.81
C LYS A 3 30.48 -9.33 -23.83
N ALA A 4 31.01 -10.41 -23.24
CA ALA A 4 30.31 -11.19 -22.23
C ALA A 4 30.29 -10.47 -20.88
N TYR A 5 31.35 -9.72 -20.54
CA TYR A 5 31.37 -8.84 -19.36
C TYR A 5 30.31 -7.73 -19.43
N PHE A 6 30.03 -7.17 -20.62
CA PHE A 6 28.95 -6.20 -20.79
C PHE A 6 27.55 -6.82 -20.57
N PHE A 7 27.34 -8.06 -21.04
CA PHE A 7 26.08 -8.78 -20.83
C PHE A 7 25.88 -9.21 -19.37
N ILE A 8 26.94 -9.66 -18.70
CA ILE A 8 26.92 -9.99 -17.27
C ILE A 8 26.73 -8.72 -16.43
N LEU A 9 27.41 -7.62 -16.76
CA LEU A 9 27.23 -6.33 -16.09
C LEU A 9 25.80 -5.80 -16.26
N PHE A 10 25.22 -5.89 -17.46
CA PHE A 10 23.83 -5.50 -17.71
C PHE A 10 22.83 -6.40 -16.97
N LEU A 11 23.06 -7.72 -16.94
CA LEU A 11 22.23 -8.67 -16.19
C LEU A 11 22.31 -8.44 -14.67
N THR A 12 23.49 -8.08 -14.16
CA THR A 12 23.69 -7.80 -12.72
C THR A 12 23.00 -6.50 -12.31
N VAL A 13 22.97 -5.49 -13.18
CA VAL A 13 22.29 -4.20 -12.94
C VAL A 13 20.76 -4.36 -12.91
N VAL A 14 20.18 -5.27 -13.70
CA VAL A 14 18.72 -5.52 -13.71
C VAL A 14 18.23 -6.24 -12.43
N CYS A 15 19.11 -6.93 -11.71
CA CYS A 15 18.74 -7.69 -10.50
C CYS A 15 18.81 -6.89 -9.19
N LEU A 16 19.24 -5.62 -9.21
CA LEU A 16 19.52 -4.82 -8.01
C LEU A 16 18.40 -3.83 -7.61
N THR A 17 17.20 -3.94 -8.17
CA THR A 17 16.09 -3.03 -7.82
C THR A 17 15.49 -3.41 -6.47
N SER A 18 15.76 -2.62 -5.43
CA SER A 18 15.06 -2.73 -4.16
C SER A 18 13.76 -1.96 -4.26
N CYS A 19 12.62 -2.61 -4.00
CA CYS A 19 11.31 -2.01 -4.15
C CYS A 19 10.44 -2.24 -2.90
N VAL A 20 9.57 -1.29 -2.59
CA VAL A 20 8.36 -1.52 -1.83
C VAL A 20 7.21 -1.55 -2.83
N ASP A 21 6.69 -2.74 -3.10
CA ASP A 21 5.59 -2.94 -4.02
C ASP A 21 4.27 -2.56 -3.33
N VAL A 22 3.68 -1.44 -3.74
CA VAL A 22 2.36 -0.98 -3.26
C VAL A 22 1.29 -1.45 -4.24
N GLU A 23 0.33 -2.22 -3.75
CA GLU A 23 -0.78 -2.74 -4.55
C GLU A 23 -2.13 -2.43 -3.90
N GLU A 24 -2.96 -1.68 -4.64
CA GLU A 24 -4.39 -1.56 -4.37
C GLU A 24 -5.15 -2.58 -5.22
N HIS A 25 -5.96 -3.41 -4.60
CA HIS A 25 -6.73 -4.44 -5.30
C HIS A 25 -8.22 -4.31 -4.97
N TYR A 26 -9.04 -4.14 -6.01
CA TYR A 26 -10.49 -4.05 -5.95
C TYR A 26 -11.10 -5.23 -6.70
N ASP A 27 -12.02 -5.96 -6.06
CA ASP A 27 -12.70 -7.11 -6.64
C ASP A 27 -14.21 -6.93 -6.52
N PHE A 28 -14.81 -6.35 -7.57
CA PHE A 28 -16.25 -6.08 -7.68
C PHE A 28 -17.00 -7.34 -8.08
N LYS A 29 -17.95 -7.74 -7.24
CA LYS A 29 -18.78 -8.94 -7.42
C LYS A 29 -20.12 -8.62 -8.09
N ALA A 30 -20.76 -9.65 -8.62
CA ALA A 30 -22.03 -9.51 -9.33
C ALA A 30 -23.20 -9.09 -8.41
N ASP A 31 -23.09 -9.38 -7.11
CA ASP A 31 -24.04 -8.98 -6.07
C ASP A 31 -23.90 -7.50 -5.64
N GLY A 32 -22.93 -6.78 -6.20
CA GLY A 32 -22.64 -5.38 -5.88
C GLY A 32 -21.62 -5.19 -4.75
N SER A 33 -21.21 -6.26 -4.07
CA SER A 33 -20.15 -6.20 -3.06
C SER A 33 -18.77 -5.99 -3.70
N CYS A 34 -17.83 -5.48 -2.91
CA CYS A 34 -16.45 -5.30 -3.36
C CYS A 34 -15.46 -5.61 -2.25
N LYS A 35 -14.49 -6.47 -2.53
CA LYS A 35 -13.31 -6.61 -1.66
C LYS A 35 -12.26 -5.59 -2.09
N VAL A 36 -11.87 -4.71 -1.17
CA VAL A 36 -10.75 -3.79 -1.35
C VAL A 36 -9.59 -4.22 -0.46
N ALA A 37 -8.37 -4.21 -0.98
CA ALA A 37 -7.15 -4.51 -0.23
C ALA A 37 -6.02 -3.54 -0.60
N TYR A 38 -5.35 -3.03 0.41
CA TYR A 38 -4.12 -2.25 0.31
C TYR A 38 -2.97 -3.12 0.80
N THR A 39 -2.09 -3.50 -0.12
CA THR A 39 -0.97 -4.40 0.15
C THR A 39 0.35 -3.65 -0.01
N PHE A 40 1.23 -3.83 0.96
CA PHE A 40 2.56 -3.29 1.00
C PHE A 40 3.53 -4.47 1.13
N ASP A 41 4.24 -4.77 0.05
CA ASP A 41 5.28 -5.80 0.05
C ASP A 41 6.65 -5.12 0.09
N MET A 42 7.32 -5.29 1.21
CA MET A 42 8.61 -4.69 1.49
C MET A 42 9.73 -5.71 1.40
N GLY A 43 9.50 -6.91 0.85
CA GLY A 43 10.48 -7.98 0.94
C GLY A 43 11.83 -7.62 0.28
N LYS A 44 11.79 -6.93 -0.87
CA LYS A 44 13.00 -6.45 -1.54
C LYS A 44 13.71 -5.36 -0.73
N ALA A 45 12.98 -4.37 -0.21
CA ALA A 45 13.56 -3.35 0.67
C ALA A 45 14.18 -3.96 1.93
N MET A 46 13.51 -4.97 2.51
CA MET A 46 13.99 -5.72 3.66
C MET A 46 15.29 -6.47 3.35
N SER A 47 15.43 -7.03 2.13
CA SER A 47 16.66 -7.71 1.72
C SER A 47 17.88 -6.77 1.70
N VAL A 48 17.70 -5.52 1.28
CA VAL A 48 18.76 -4.50 1.33
C VAL A 48 19.08 -4.12 2.78
N LEU A 49 18.04 -3.88 3.59
CA LEU A 49 18.22 -3.55 5.00
C LEU A 49 18.97 -4.65 5.76
N MET A 50 18.72 -5.93 5.44
CA MET A 50 19.40 -7.08 6.05
C MET A 50 20.89 -7.15 5.75
N ASN A 51 21.31 -6.69 4.56
CA ASN A 51 22.71 -6.60 4.21
C ASN A 51 23.44 -5.48 4.98
N LEU A 52 22.72 -4.43 5.39
CA LEU A 52 23.25 -3.31 6.17
C LEU A 52 23.11 -3.52 7.68
N MET A 53 22.42 -4.57 8.12
CA MET A 53 22.09 -4.82 9.52
C MET A 53 23.27 -5.46 10.27
N PRO A 54 23.65 -4.94 11.46
CA PRO A 54 24.68 -5.54 12.30
C PRO A 54 24.31 -6.94 12.79
N ASP A 55 25.31 -7.81 12.97
CA ASP A 55 25.11 -9.19 13.43
C ASP A 55 24.50 -9.28 14.84
N SER A 56 24.73 -8.28 15.68
CA SER A 56 24.11 -8.17 17.00
C SER A 56 22.58 -8.11 16.93
N ILE A 57 22.01 -7.51 15.87
CA ILE A 57 20.56 -7.45 15.66
C ILE A 57 20.04 -8.77 15.10
N LYS A 58 20.79 -9.40 14.19
CA LYS A 58 20.44 -10.71 13.60
C LYS A 58 20.40 -11.83 14.65
N ALA A 59 21.20 -11.71 15.72
CA ALA A 59 21.21 -12.66 16.83
C ALA A 59 20.02 -12.50 17.80
N THR A 60 19.18 -11.47 17.64
CA THR A 60 18.05 -11.23 18.54
C THR A 60 16.88 -12.20 18.26
N PRO A 61 16.12 -12.63 19.29
CA PRO A 61 14.93 -13.47 19.09
C PRO A 61 13.87 -12.83 18.17
N GLN A 62 13.83 -11.49 18.13
CA GLN A 62 12.93 -10.74 17.25
C GLN A 62 13.25 -10.98 15.77
N PHE A 63 14.52 -11.18 15.42
CA PHE A 63 14.92 -11.46 14.04
C PHE A 63 14.47 -12.86 13.59
N SER A 64 14.38 -13.84 14.49
CA SER A 64 13.91 -15.19 14.16
C SER A 64 12.38 -15.33 14.12
N MET A 65 11.64 -14.24 14.36
CA MET A 65 10.19 -14.26 14.42
C MET A 65 9.59 -14.49 13.03
N VAL A 66 8.77 -15.54 12.93
CA VAL A 66 7.93 -15.81 11.76
C VAL A 66 6.48 -15.56 12.15
N LYS A 67 5.80 -14.71 11.40
CA LYS A 67 4.37 -14.41 11.57
C LYS A 67 3.68 -14.57 10.23
N ASP A 68 2.62 -15.37 10.21
CA ASP A 68 1.66 -15.42 9.11
C ASP A 68 0.28 -15.44 9.75
N THR A 69 -0.33 -14.26 9.84
CA THR A 69 -1.58 -14.10 10.57
C THR A 69 -2.48 -13.08 9.91
N THR A 70 -3.78 -13.30 10.04
CA THR A 70 -4.82 -12.32 9.71
C THR A 70 -5.67 -12.11 10.94
N LEU A 71 -5.81 -10.85 11.33
CA LEU A 71 -6.54 -10.41 12.51
C LEU A 71 -7.51 -9.30 12.11
N ASN A 72 -8.55 -9.09 12.90
CA ASN A 72 -9.34 -7.87 12.78
C ASN A 72 -8.45 -6.65 13.06
N PHE A 73 -8.55 -5.58 12.27
CA PHE A 73 -7.65 -4.44 12.39
C PHE A 73 -7.81 -3.71 13.72
N TYR A 74 -9.04 -3.57 14.23
CA TYR A 74 -9.29 -3.01 15.56
C TYR A 74 -8.64 -3.85 16.66
N SER A 75 -8.85 -5.16 16.66
CA SER A 75 -8.26 -6.08 17.65
C SER A 75 -6.74 -6.16 17.60
N ALA A 76 -6.12 -5.82 16.46
CA ALA A 76 -4.66 -5.77 16.32
C ALA A 76 -4.04 -4.50 16.92
N MET A 77 -4.84 -3.50 17.28
CA MET A 77 -4.37 -2.26 17.92
C MET A 77 -4.26 -2.42 19.44
N PRO A 78 -3.28 -1.76 20.09
CA PRO A 78 -3.21 -1.70 21.55
C PRO A 78 -4.46 -1.04 22.16
N ASP A 79 -4.85 -1.45 23.35
CA ASP A 79 -6.00 -0.88 24.09
C ASP A 79 -5.92 0.64 24.23
N SER A 80 -4.72 1.18 24.45
CA SER A 80 -4.49 2.63 24.55
C SER A 80 -4.79 3.41 23.26
N THR A 81 -4.70 2.74 22.11
CA THR A 81 -5.10 3.29 20.81
C THR A 81 -6.61 3.17 20.66
N GLN A 82 -7.17 1.99 20.93
CA GLN A 82 -8.61 1.72 20.83
C GLN A 82 -9.45 2.73 21.65
N GLN A 83 -9.02 3.06 22.86
CA GLN A 83 -9.72 3.99 23.76
C GLN A 83 -9.80 5.44 23.25
N LYS A 84 -8.94 5.83 22.31
CA LYS A 84 -8.92 7.19 21.72
C LYS A 84 -9.71 7.27 20.43
N MET A 85 -10.13 6.13 19.88
CA MET A 85 -10.83 6.11 18.60
C MET A 85 -12.25 6.65 18.76
N THR A 86 -12.63 7.52 17.84
CA THR A 86 -14.04 7.89 17.64
C THR A 86 -14.87 6.67 17.22
N LEU A 87 -16.20 6.78 17.32
CA LEU A 87 -17.11 5.74 16.84
C LEU A 87 -16.91 5.45 15.34
N GLU A 88 -16.65 6.49 14.55
CA GLU A 88 -16.38 6.38 13.12
C GLU A 88 -15.14 5.53 12.85
N GLN A 89 -14.01 5.89 13.48
CA GLN A 89 -12.75 5.16 13.35
C GLN A 89 -12.88 3.71 13.85
N THR A 90 -13.59 3.52 14.97
CA THR A 90 -13.83 2.20 15.55
C THR A 90 -14.58 1.29 14.58
N ASN A 91 -15.62 1.81 13.93
CA ASN A 91 -16.41 1.04 12.97
C ASN A 91 -15.60 0.68 11.73
N LEU A 92 -14.80 1.63 11.19
CA LEU A 92 -13.92 1.39 10.05
C LEU A 92 -12.82 0.37 10.37
N ALA A 93 -12.27 0.40 11.58
CA ALA A 93 -11.25 -0.55 12.02
C ALA A 93 -11.84 -1.94 12.27
N LYS A 94 -13.03 -2.02 12.88
CA LYS A 94 -13.74 -3.29 13.08
C LYS A 94 -14.21 -3.92 11.77
N SER A 95 -14.48 -3.13 10.74
CA SER A 95 -14.84 -3.64 9.41
C SER A 95 -13.62 -3.98 8.55
N SER A 96 -12.40 -3.76 9.04
CA SER A 96 -11.16 -4.04 8.32
C SER A 96 -10.41 -5.24 8.91
N ASN A 97 -9.70 -5.97 8.06
CA ASN A 97 -8.78 -7.03 8.45
C ASN A 97 -7.34 -6.62 8.14
N LEU A 98 -6.42 -6.93 9.05
CA LEU A 98 -4.98 -6.77 8.91
C LEU A 98 -4.35 -8.16 8.71
N SER A 99 -3.69 -8.35 7.58
CA SER A 99 -2.87 -9.52 7.29
C SER A 99 -1.40 -9.15 7.37
N VAL A 100 -0.62 -9.89 8.17
CA VAL A 100 0.82 -9.71 8.31
C VAL A 100 1.49 -11.02 7.98
N ARG A 101 2.37 -11.00 6.96
CA ARG A 101 3.28 -12.08 6.63
C ARG A 101 4.71 -11.56 6.77
N MET A 102 5.42 -12.10 7.75
CA MET A 102 6.76 -11.69 8.12
C MET A 102 7.63 -12.93 8.33
N ASN A 103 8.75 -12.97 7.63
CA ASN A 103 9.82 -13.94 7.84
C ASN A 103 11.13 -13.21 7.56
N LEU A 104 11.67 -12.56 8.61
CA LEU A 104 12.87 -11.75 8.47
C LEU A 104 14.07 -12.58 7.94
N PRO A 105 14.36 -13.81 8.39
CA PRO A 105 15.46 -14.58 7.83
C PRO A 105 15.35 -14.82 6.31
N LYS A 106 14.14 -14.79 5.75
CA LYS A 106 13.87 -14.90 4.31
C LYS A 106 13.61 -13.56 3.62
N SER A 107 13.83 -12.44 4.31
CA SER A 107 13.48 -11.09 3.85
C SER A 107 12.02 -10.95 3.43
N GLU A 108 11.08 -11.71 4.01
CA GLU A 108 9.65 -11.54 3.72
C GLU A 108 9.06 -10.52 4.70
N MET A 109 8.46 -9.46 4.17
CA MET A 109 7.66 -8.53 4.95
C MET A 109 6.53 -7.99 4.08
N LYS A 110 5.34 -8.50 4.31
CA LYS A 110 4.13 -8.12 3.60
C LYS A 110 3.03 -7.78 4.59
N VAL A 111 2.44 -6.61 4.42
CA VAL A 111 1.33 -6.13 5.24
C VAL A 111 0.17 -5.80 4.31
N SER A 112 -1.03 -6.27 4.63
CA SER A 112 -2.23 -5.94 3.88
C SER A 112 -3.36 -5.51 4.81
N ILE A 113 -4.06 -4.45 4.44
CA ILE A 113 -5.33 -4.06 5.06
C ILE A 113 -6.43 -4.29 4.06
N SER A 114 -7.51 -4.95 4.46
CA SER A 114 -8.60 -5.28 3.56
C SER A 114 -9.96 -5.03 4.20
N HIS A 115 -10.94 -4.72 3.36
CA HIS A 115 -12.32 -4.51 3.75
C HIS A 115 -13.25 -5.15 2.72
N GLN A 116 -14.35 -5.72 3.21
CA GLN A 116 -15.41 -6.27 2.37
C GLN A 116 -16.59 -5.30 2.39
N ALA A 117 -16.68 -4.45 1.37
CA ALA A 117 -17.79 -3.54 1.20
C ALA A 117 -19.02 -4.32 0.71
N LYS A 118 -20.19 -4.07 1.31
CA LYS A 118 -21.44 -4.74 0.95
C LYS A 118 -22.04 -4.23 -0.36
N ASP A 119 -21.80 -2.96 -0.68
CA ASP A 119 -22.31 -2.29 -1.87
C ASP A 119 -21.40 -1.11 -2.27
N ALA A 120 -21.75 -0.41 -3.36
CA ALA A 120 -20.98 0.73 -3.87
C ALA A 120 -20.94 1.93 -2.90
N ALA A 121 -21.99 2.17 -2.12
CA ALA A 121 -22.05 3.28 -1.17
C ALA A 121 -21.14 3.01 0.04
N ASP A 122 -21.14 1.77 0.52
CA ASP A 122 -20.23 1.30 1.56
C ASP A 122 -18.76 1.38 1.10
N LEU A 123 -18.47 0.95 -0.13
CA LEU A 123 -17.12 1.11 -0.69
C LEU A 123 -16.72 2.59 -0.76
N GLN A 124 -17.58 3.46 -1.28
CA GLN A 124 -17.28 4.90 -1.34
C GLN A 124 -17.04 5.48 0.05
N TYR A 125 -17.86 5.10 1.02
CA TYR A 125 -17.71 5.52 2.40
C TYR A 125 -16.37 5.07 2.98
N TYR A 126 -16.01 3.80 2.79
CA TYR A 126 -14.73 3.25 3.24
C TYR A 126 -13.55 4.02 2.63
N LEU A 127 -13.53 4.21 1.31
CA LEU A 127 -12.44 4.88 0.60
C LEU A 127 -12.24 6.33 1.04
N ARG A 128 -13.33 7.04 1.34
CA ARG A 128 -13.28 8.44 1.80
C ARG A 128 -12.83 8.60 3.24
N ASN A 129 -12.91 7.54 4.05
CA ASN A 129 -12.72 7.64 5.50
C ASN A 129 -11.64 6.73 6.06
N ILE A 130 -11.09 5.78 5.30
CA ILE A 130 -10.07 4.83 5.78
C ILE A 130 -8.80 5.55 6.31
N SER A 131 -8.42 6.67 5.71
CA SER A 131 -7.32 7.53 6.20
C SER A 131 -7.60 8.14 7.58
N LYS A 132 -8.85 8.23 8.03
CA LYS A 132 -9.17 8.74 9.38
C LYS A 132 -8.76 7.79 10.50
N ILE A 133 -8.57 6.50 10.22
CA ILE A 133 -8.08 5.56 11.24
C ILE A 133 -6.66 5.95 11.71
N GLU A 134 -5.92 6.69 10.87
CA GLU A 134 -4.52 7.06 11.05
C GLU A 134 -4.28 8.23 12.01
N SER A 135 -5.24 9.15 12.17
CA SER A 135 -4.93 10.50 12.71
C SER A 135 -4.54 10.54 14.19
N GLU A 136 -4.76 9.45 14.95
CA GLU A 136 -4.48 9.41 16.39
C GLU A 136 -3.82 8.11 16.89
N SER A 137 -3.73 7.09 16.03
CA SER A 137 -3.09 5.82 16.39
C SER A 137 -1.57 5.97 16.31
N ASN A 138 -0.93 6.28 17.43
CA ASN A 138 0.52 6.12 17.57
C ASN A 138 0.87 4.62 17.52
N LEU A 139 0.97 4.05 16.31
CA LEU A 139 1.41 2.67 16.06
C LEU A 139 2.90 2.45 16.37
N ASN A 140 3.58 3.45 16.92
CA ASN A 140 4.93 3.41 17.51
C ASN A 140 5.14 2.34 18.59
N SER A 141 4.09 1.64 19.03
CA SER A 141 4.14 0.69 20.14
C SER A 141 4.75 -0.69 19.82
N VAL A 142 5.05 -0.99 18.55
CA VAL A 142 5.86 -2.19 18.20
C VAL A 142 7.36 -1.95 18.45
N SER A 143 7.77 -0.70 18.69
CA SER A 143 9.15 -0.27 18.93
C SER A 143 9.27 0.44 20.29
N LYS A 144 9.06 -0.29 21.39
CA LYS A 144 9.32 0.21 22.75
C LYS A 144 10.80 0.12 23.19
N ASN A 145 11.74 -0.04 22.26
CA ASN A 145 13.16 0.06 22.59
C ASN A 145 13.77 1.30 21.94
N LYS A 146 14.39 2.14 22.78
CA LYS A 146 15.14 3.35 22.45
C LYS A 146 16.44 3.00 21.68
N SER A 147 16.31 2.45 20.48
CA SER A 147 17.42 2.36 19.52
C SER A 147 16.94 3.00 18.22
N ASP A 148 17.75 3.92 17.70
CA ASP A 148 17.51 4.91 16.63
C ASP A 148 17.04 4.40 15.25
N VAL A 149 16.46 3.21 15.16
CA VAL A 149 15.74 2.79 13.96
C VAL A 149 14.30 3.29 14.11
N LYS A 150 14.05 4.52 13.62
CA LYS A 150 12.68 4.97 13.33
C LYS A 150 12.04 3.93 12.41
N GLY A 151 11.23 3.04 13.00
CA GLY A 151 10.62 1.94 12.31
C GLY A 151 9.77 2.42 11.13
N PHE A 152 9.75 1.61 10.08
CA PHE A 152 8.88 1.80 8.93
C PHE A 152 7.43 1.94 9.41
N ASP A 153 6.88 3.12 9.20
CA ASP A 153 5.60 3.50 9.77
C ASP A 153 4.46 3.07 8.83
N ALA A 154 3.78 1.96 9.18
CA ALA A 154 2.59 1.51 8.47
C ALA A 154 1.46 2.57 8.46
N GLN A 155 1.54 3.56 9.35
CA GLN A 155 0.65 4.73 9.39
C GLN A 155 0.72 5.52 8.08
N GLN A 156 1.93 5.77 7.55
CA GLN A 156 2.14 6.57 6.33
C GLN A 156 1.67 5.88 5.04
N LEU A 157 1.42 4.58 5.12
CA LEU A 157 0.99 3.76 3.99
C LEU A 157 -0.53 3.88 3.74
N ILE A 158 -1.32 4.15 4.78
CA ILE A 158 -2.79 4.25 4.70
C ILE A 158 -3.25 5.69 4.46
N SER A 159 -2.42 6.68 4.80
CA SER A 159 -2.66 8.13 4.55
C SER A 159 -2.86 8.47 3.08
N GLY A 160 -2.44 7.58 2.19
CA GLY A 160 -2.50 7.72 0.74
C GLY A 160 -3.90 7.89 0.13
N GLN A 161 -4.97 7.84 0.93
CA GLN A 161 -6.35 7.82 0.43
C GLN A 161 -7.09 9.15 0.56
N ASP A 162 -6.70 10.04 1.49
CA ASP A 162 -7.46 11.29 1.72
C ASP A 162 -7.32 12.32 0.58
N TYR A 163 -6.25 12.22 -0.20
CA TYR A 163 -6.03 13.10 -1.36
C TYR A 163 -6.74 12.65 -2.63
N TYR A 164 -7.63 11.65 -2.57
CA TYR A 164 -8.48 11.27 -3.68
C TYR A 164 -9.94 11.66 -3.44
N ALA A 165 -10.56 12.24 -4.46
CA ALA A 165 -12.00 12.33 -4.60
C ALA A 165 -12.51 11.04 -5.27
N TYR A 166 -13.42 10.35 -4.58
CA TYR A 166 -14.03 9.11 -5.03
C TYR A 166 -15.51 9.32 -5.39
N GLU A 167 -15.92 8.79 -6.53
CA GLU A 167 -17.32 8.57 -6.91
C GLU A 167 -17.47 7.10 -7.32
N VAL A 168 -18.22 6.35 -6.52
CA VAL A 168 -18.46 4.92 -6.74
C VAL A 168 -19.96 4.68 -6.79
N THR A 169 -20.41 4.06 -7.87
CA THR A 169 -21.80 3.62 -8.06
C THR A 169 -21.78 2.18 -8.56
N PRO A 170 -22.94 1.50 -8.68
CA PRO A 170 -22.99 0.16 -9.27
C PRO A 170 -22.42 0.04 -10.69
N HIS A 171 -22.21 1.17 -11.37
CA HIS A 171 -21.75 1.22 -12.77
C HIS A 171 -20.53 2.12 -13.00
N LYS A 172 -19.96 2.69 -11.94
CA LYS A 172 -18.86 3.66 -12.05
C LYS A 172 -17.88 3.53 -10.91
N PHE A 173 -16.60 3.64 -11.25
CA PHE A 173 -15.51 3.83 -10.29
C PHE A 173 -14.65 4.98 -10.78
N TYR A 174 -14.81 6.14 -10.16
CA TYR A 174 -14.02 7.33 -10.44
C TYR A 174 -13.16 7.66 -9.23
N ARG A 175 -11.87 7.88 -9.50
CA ARG A 175 -10.87 8.38 -8.57
C ARG A 175 -10.14 9.54 -9.22
N VAL A 176 -10.17 10.70 -8.58
CA VAL A 176 -9.47 11.91 -9.05
C VAL A 176 -8.64 12.47 -7.91
N ILE A 177 -7.37 12.75 -8.18
CA ILE A 177 -6.46 13.34 -7.19
C ILE A 177 -6.81 14.79 -6.92
N ASP A 178 -6.92 15.14 -5.64
CA ASP A 178 -6.89 16.50 -5.14
C ASP A 178 -5.42 16.91 -4.97
N LYS A 179 -4.95 17.77 -5.88
CA LYS A 179 -3.56 18.22 -5.90
C LYS A 179 -3.16 18.99 -4.64
N ALA A 180 -4.09 19.72 -4.01
CA ALA A 180 -3.79 20.49 -2.81
C ALA A 180 -3.58 19.56 -1.61
N LYS A 181 -4.48 18.60 -1.42
CA LYS A 181 -4.32 17.56 -0.39
C LYS A 181 -3.09 16.68 -0.64
N PHE A 182 -2.83 16.32 -1.90
CA PHE A 182 -1.65 15.54 -2.26
C PHE A 182 -0.36 16.29 -1.93
N ASN A 183 -0.27 17.58 -2.26
CA ASN A 183 0.88 18.41 -1.90
C ASN A 183 1.06 18.53 -0.37
N ALA A 184 -0.04 18.59 0.39
CA ALA A 184 0.02 18.58 1.85
C ALA A 184 0.53 17.23 2.39
N PHE A 185 0.12 16.11 1.79
CA PHE A 185 0.67 14.79 2.08
C PHE A 185 2.17 14.73 1.79
N LEU A 186 2.62 15.20 0.62
CA LEU A 186 4.04 15.19 0.25
C LEU A 186 4.90 15.98 1.25
N LYS A 187 4.43 17.11 1.76
CA LYS A 187 5.13 17.88 2.80
C LYS A 187 5.29 17.07 4.09
N LYS A 188 4.28 16.28 4.48
CA LYS A 188 4.34 15.42 5.68
C LYS A 188 5.23 14.21 5.46
N ALA A 189 5.20 13.61 4.27
CA ALA A 189 5.94 12.40 3.92
C ALA A 189 7.37 12.68 3.40
N GLN A 190 7.77 13.95 3.25
CA GLN A 190 9.01 14.35 2.59
C GLN A 190 10.26 13.65 3.15
N SER A 191 10.37 13.55 4.48
CA SER A 191 11.51 12.92 5.14
C SER A 191 11.57 11.42 4.87
N THR A 192 10.43 10.72 4.92
CA THR A 192 10.35 9.29 4.61
C THR A 192 10.69 9.02 3.15
N LEU A 193 10.12 9.80 2.22
CA LEU A 193 10.39 9.65 0.80
C LEU A 193 11.86 9.94 0.46
N ALA A 194 12.47 10.95 1.09
CA ALA A 194 13.88 11.27 0.94
C ALA A 194 14.78 10.14 1.47
N MET A 195 14.42 9.53 2.62
CA MET A 195 15.14 8.39 3.19
C MET A 195 15.04 7.16 2.29
N ALA A 196 13.84 6.82 1.81
CA ALA A 196 13.64 5.70 0.89
C ALA A 196 14.50 5.86 -0.36
N LYS A 197 14.52 7.06 -0.95
CA LYS A 197 15.36 7.38 -2.10
C LYS A 197 16.86 7.28 -1.80
N ALA A 198 17.30 7.77 -0.63
CA ALA A 198 18.70 7.66 -0.21
C ALA A 198 19.15 6.19 -0.02
N MET A 199 18.23 5.32 0.37
CA MET A 199 18.45 3.87 0.48
C MET A 199 18.23 3.11 -0.84
N LEU A 200 17.99 3.81 -1.96
CA LEU A 200 17.69 3.23 -3.27
C LEU A 200 16.47 2.29 -3.25
N ILE A 201 15.49 2.61 -2.41
CA ILE A 201 14.21 1.90 -2.30
C ILE A 201 13.22 2.57 -3.25
N ASP A 202 12.94 1.91 -4.36
CA ASP A 202 11.88 2.29 -5.28
C ASP A 202 10.50 1.96 -4.69
N MET A 203 9.48 2.72 -5.07
CA MET A 203 8.10 2.48 -4.65
C MET A 203 7.19 2.35 -5.87
N PRO A 204 7.25 1.21 -6.59
CA PRO A 204 6.28 0.91 -7.63
C PRO A 204 4.87 0.84 -7.02
N TYR A 205 3.91 1.37 -7.77
CA TYR A 205 2.53 1.51 -7.35
C TYR A 205 1.63 0.88 -8.40
N LYS A 206 0.75 -0.02 -7.96
CA LYS A 206 -0.16 -0.77 -8.83
C LYS A 206 -1.58 -0.69 -8.30
N VAL A 207 -2.52 -0.39 -9.19
CA VAL A 207 -3.96 -0.46 -8.94
C VAL A 207 -4.54 -1.53 -9.84
N VAL A 208 -5.20 -2.52 -9.25
CA VAL A 208 -5.86 -3.62 -9.96
C VAL A 208 -7.34 -3.58 -9.62
N LEU A 209 -8.19 -3.47 -10.64
CA LEU A 209 -9.64 -3.52 -10.48
C LEU A 209 -10.17 -4.69 -11.30
N ASN A 210 -10.75 -5.68 -10.64
CA ASN A 210 -11.47 -6.79 -11.25
C ASN A 210 -12.98 -6.53 -11.17
N PHE A 211 -13.66 -6.63 -12.30
CA PHE A 211 -15.08 -6.37 -12.45
C PHE A 211 -15.82 -7.66 -12.80
N ALA A 212 -16.98 -7.89 -12.19
CA ALA A 212 -17.85 -9.01 -12.55
C ALA A 212 -18.32 -8.94 -14.02
N LYS A 213 -18.48 -7.72 -14.54
CA LYS A 213 -18.94 -7.42 -15.90
C LYS A 213 -17.85 -6.69 -16.71
N PRO A 214 -17.80 -6.87 -18.04
CA PRO A 214 -16.86 -6.16 -18.90
C PRO A 214 -17.00 -4.63 -18.78
N VAL A 215 -15.88 -3.92 -18.61
CA VAL A 215 -15.86 -2.46 -18.55
C VAL A 215 -16.21 -1.86 -19.91
N LYS A 216 -16.98 -0.76 -19.91
CA LYS A 216 -17.42 -0.06 -21.12
C LYS A 216 -16.43 1.02 -21.52
N LYS A 217 -15.96 1.80 -20.56
CA LYS A 217 -15.05 2.92 -20.78
C LYS A 217 -14.01 2.98 -19.67
N VAL A 218 -12.76 3.23 -20.05
CA VAL A 218 -11.66 3.49 -19.13
C VAL A 218 -11.00 4.78 -19.59
N ASN A 219 -10.98 5.78 -18.72
CA ASN A 219 -10.31 7.05 -18.96
C ASN A 219 -9.08 7.16 -18.06
N ASN A 220 -7.99 6.58 -18.56
CA ASN A 220 -6.62 6.82 -18.17
C ASN A 220 -5.74 6.20 -19.29
N PRO A 221 -4.88 6.98 -19.97
CA PRO A 221 -4.12 6.48 -21.12
C PRO A 221 -3.06 5.42 -20.75
N ARG A 222 -2.72 5.28 -19.47
CA ARG A 222 -1.77 4.29 -18.94
C ARG A 222 -2.44 3.05 -18.37
N ALA A 223 -3.77 3.02 -18.32
CA ALA A 223 -4.50 1.86 -17.83
C ALA A 223 -4.52 0.74 -18.87
N LEU A 224 -4.12 -0.45 -18.45
CA LEU A 224 -4.19 -1.68 -19.22
C LEU A 224 -5.52 -2.37 -18.96
N VAL A 225 -6.20 -2.78 -20.03
CA VAL A 225 -7.46 -3.52 -19.95
C VAL A 225 -7.22 -4.95 -20.44
N SER A 226 -7.67 -5.95 -19.67
CA SER A 226 -7.56 -7.36 -20.06
C SER A 226 -8.39 -7.68 -21.31
N ALA A 227 -8.08 -8.82 -21.95
CA ALA A 227 -8.78 -9.27 -23.16
C ALA A 227 -10.30 -9.46 -22.95
N ASP A 228 -10.72 -9.95 -21.79
CA ASP A 228 -12.13 -10.10 -21.42
C ASP A 228 -12.78 -8.79 -20.91
N ARG A 229 -11.98 -7.71 -20.85
CA ARG A 229 -12.36 -6.39 -20.31
C ARG A 229 -12.86 -6.43 -18.87
N LYS A 230 -12.57 -7.48 -18.11
CA LYS A 230 -12.96 -7.60 -16.70
C LYS A 230 -11.87 -7.17 -15.73
N ARG A 231 -10.67 -6.86 -16.20
CA ARG A 231 -9.59 -6.35 -15.37
C ARG A 231 -9.05 -5.05 -15.96
N VAL A 232 -8.92 -4.05 -15.10
CA VAL A 232 -8.18 -2.82 -15.38
C VAL A 232 -6.98 -2.77 -14.45
N THR A 233 -5.80 -2.48 -14.99
CA THR A 233 -4.56 -2.36 -14.23
C THR A 233 -3.89 -1.04 -14.56
N LEU A 234 -3.58 -0.25 -13.54
CA LEU A 234 -2.75 0.95 -13.66
C LEU A 234 -1.46 0.70 -12.88
N GLN A 235 -0.32 0.83 -13.53
CA GLN A 235 0.98 0.67 -12.90
C GLN A 235 1.83 1.92 -13.14
N THR A 236 2.48 2.40 -12.07
CA THR A 236 3.36 3.56 -12.06
C THR A 236 4.37 3.42 -10.92
N ASN A 237 5.05 4.48 -10.54
CA ASN A 237 5.89 4.55 -9.34
C ASN A 237 5.69 5.90 -8.63
N MET A 238 6.09 5.97 -7.36
CA MET A 238 5.94 7.17 -6.55
C MET A 238 6.63 8.41 -7.15
N ASP A 239 7.79 8.25 -7.78
CA ASP A 239 8.53 9.35 -8.42
C ASP A 239 7.72 9.99 -9.57
N GLU A 240 7.01 9.19 -10.36
CA GLU A 240 6.10 9.67 -11.39
C GLU A 240 4.84 10.32 -10.81
N ILE A 241 4.28 9.76 -9.75
CA ILE A 241 3.11 10.34 -9.06
C ILE A 241 3.48 11.71 -8.45
N ILE A 242 4.68 11.87 -7.89
CA ILE A 242 5.15 13.16 -7.36
C ILE A 242 5.26 14.21 -8.46
N LYS A 243 5.79 13.83 -9.63
CA LYS A 243 5.96 14.75 -10.78
C LYS A 243 4.62 15.13 -11.41
N ASP A 244 3.76 14.15 -11.62
CA ASP A 244 2.42 14.33 -12.16
C ASP A 244 1.42 13.41 -11.42
N PRO A 245 0.74 13.91 -10.38
CA PRO A 245 -0.22 13.10 -9.63
C PRO A 245 -1.43 12.67 -10.47
N SER A 246 -1.69 13.35 -11.59
CA SER A 246 -2.85 13.04 -12.44
C SER A 246 -2.75 11.70 -13.17
N VAL A 247 -1.55 11.11 -13.23
CA VAL A 247 -1.35 9.74 -13.74
C VAL A 247 -2.15 8.70 -12.97
N MET A 248 -2.52 9.01 -11.72
CA MET A 248 -3.34 8.17 -10.84
C MET A 248 -4.85 8.37 -10.98
N ASN A 249 -5.29 9.33 -11.80
CA ASN A 249 -6.72 9.53 -12.05
C ASN A 249 -7.29 8.35 -12.84
N LEU A 250 -8.39 7.78 -12.38
CA LEU A 250 -9.09 6.70 -13.07
C LEU A 250 -10.56 7.06 -13.15
N LYS A 251 -11.15 7.01 -14.34
CA LYS A 251 -12.61 7.01 -14.49
C LYS A 251 -13.03 5.81 -15.30
N ILE A 252 -13.75 4.88 -14.67
CA ILE A 252 -14.17 3.63 -15.27
C ILE A 252 -15.69 3.54 -15.21
N ASP A 253 -16.32 3.26 -16.35
CA ASP A 253 -17.74 2.91 -16.47
C ASP A 253 -17.86 1.41 -16.76
N PHE A 254 -18.66 0.66 -15.99
CA PHE A 254 -18.78 -0.80 -16.07
C PHE A 254 -20.22 -1.33 -15.91
#